data_AF-A0A1M6J6I1-F1
#
_entry.id   AF-A0A1M6J6I1-F1
#
_cell.length_a   1.000
_cell.length_b   1.000
_cell.length_c   1.000
_cell.angle_alpha   90.00
_cell.angle_beta   90.00
_cell.angle_gamma   90.00
#
_symmetry.space_group_name_H-M   'P 1'
#
loop_
_entity.id
_entity.type
_entity.pdbx_description
1 polymer ?
#
loop_
_entity_poly.entity_id
_entity_poly.type
_entity_poly.pdbx_seq_one_letter_code
_entity_poly.pdbx_strand_id
1 'polypeptide(L)'
;MLGLKFPEFLRRTNHSLSVICNLRNDKLLILDLDGVLITNPSWKADRIHSDGYSEFNKSCVENLNRLLTLAEFDIWLSSTRRTVKTLNEFNLIFKNRGIKKDIVGFLPEYADCRNRKEEILKFITEFKASDFD
;
A
#
# COMPACT_ATOMS: atom_id res chain seq x y z
N MET A 1 -19.55 6.60 -36.71
CA MET A 1 -18.35 5.80 -36.36
C MET A 1 -18.41 5.58 -34.85
N LEU A 2 -18.37 4.30 -34.46
CA LEU A 2 -18.69 3.65 -33.17
C LEU A 2 -18.61 4.52 -31.90
N GLY A 3 -19.59 4.58 -30.99
CA GLY A 3 -20.64 3.62 -30.68
C GLY A 3 -20.21 2.65 -29.56
N LEU A 4 -19.95 3.14 -28.34
CA LEU A 4 -19.81 2.28 -27.17
C LEU A 4 -21.19 2.14 -26.51
N LYS A 5 -21.85 1.03 -26.84
CA LYS A 5 -23.05 0.56 -26.13
C LYS A 5 -22.62 0.04 -24.76
N PHE A 6 -23.06 0.71 -23.71
CA PHE A 6 -23.11 0.12 -22.37
C PHE A 6 -24.20 -0.95 -22.36
N PRO A 7 -23.98 -2.15 -21.78
CA PRO A 7 -25.08 -3.06 -21.53
C PRO A 7 -25.88 -2.55 -20.33
N GLU A 8 -27.06 -2.01 -20.63
CA GLU A 8 -28.16 -1.93 -19.68
C GLU A 8 -28.65 -3.37 -19.44
N PHE A 9 -28.50 -3.92 -18.23
CA PHE A 9 -29.13 -5.17 -17.88
C PHE A 9 -29.71 -5.13 -16.46
N LEU A 10 -30.97 -4.69 -16.37
CA LEU A 10 -31.89 -5.09 -15.31
C LEU A 10 -32.54 -6.42 -15.73
N ARG A 11 -32.51 -7.44 -14.87
CA ARG A 11 -33.68 -8.33 -14.69
C ARG A 11 -33.67 -9.01 -13.33
N ARG A 12 -34.78 -8.80 -12.63
CA ARG A 12 -35.21 -9.46 -11.38
C ARG A 12 -35.22 -10.98 -11.54
N THR A 13 -34.56 -11.70 -10.66
CA THR A 13 -35.02 -13.01 -10.15
C THR A 13 -34.48 -13.21 -8.72
N ASN A 14 -35.36 -13.72 -7.85
CA ASN A 14 -35.04 -14.08 -6.47
C ASN A 14 -34.10 -15.29 -6.47
N HIS A 15 -32.79 -15.08 -6.33
CA HIS A 15 -31.83 -15.94 -5.64
C HIS A 15 -30.50 -15.17 -5.60
N SER A 16 -29.97 -14.95 -4.40
CA SER A 16 -28.81 -14.09 -4.11
C SER A 16 -27.60 -14.47 -4.96
N LEU A 17 -27.31 -13.67 -5.99
CA LEU A 17 -26.06 -13.66 -6.75
C LEU A 17 -25.37 -12.33 -6.42
N SER A 18 -24.38 -12.38 -5.54
CA SER A 18 -23.46 -11.26 -5.30
C SER A 18 -22.49 -11.17 -6.48
N VAL A 19 -22.66 -10.15 -7.32
CA VAL A 19 -21.64 -9.76 -8.30
C VAL A 19 -20.67 -8.82 -7.57
N ILE A 20 -19.51 -9.33 -7.15
CA ILE A 20 -18.40 -8.49 -6.70
C ILE A 20 -17.53 -8.22 -7.93
N CYS A 21 -17.90 -7.23 -8.74
CA CYS A 21 -17.00 -6.73 -9.77
C CYS A 21 -16.03 -5.74 -9.12
N ASN A 22 -14.87 -6.23 -8.69
CA ASN A 22 -13.78 -5.40 -8.17
C ASN A 22 -13.05 -4.73 -9.35
N LEU A 23 -13.59 -3.60 -9.82
CA LEU A 23 -13.02 -2.79 -10.92
C LEU A 23 -11.95 -1.81 -10.40
N ARG A 24 -10.94 -2.26 -9.66
CA ARG A 24 -9.78 -1.40 -9.34
C ARG A 24 -8.55 -1.86 -10.10
N ASN A 25 -8.14 -1.05 -11.07
CA ASN A 25 -6.91 -1.23 -11.83
C ASN A 25 -5.74 -0.47 -11.18
N ASP A 26 -5.79 -0.33 -9.85
CA ASP A 26 -4.81 0.41 -9.08
C ASP A 26 -3.53 -0.41 -8.98
N LYS A 27 -2.38 0.21 -9.25
CA LYS A 27 -1.10 -0.50 -9.19
C LYS A 27 -0.71 -0.73 -7.73
N LEU A 28 -0.32 -1.94 -7.39
CA LEU A 28 0.17 -2.24 -6.05
C LEU A 28 1.60 -1.68 -5.87
N LEU A 29 1.79 -0.81 -4.86
CA LEU A 29 3.09 -0.35 -4.39
C LEU A 29 3.38 -0.93 -3.01
N ILE A 30 4.26 -1.93 -2.95
CA ILE A 30 4.76 -2.47 -1.67
C ILE A 30 5.96 -1.62 -1.24
N LEU A 31 5.84 -0.95 -0.10
CA LEU A 31 6.79 0.05 0.38
C LEU A 31 7.43 -0.38 1.71
N ASP A 32 8.75 -0.40 1.77
CA ASP A 32 9.51 -0.51 3.02
C ASP A 32 9.81 0.89 3.58
N LEU A 33 10.20 0.95 4.86
CA LEU A 33 10.59 2.17 5.56
C LEU A 33 12.10 2.22 5.78
N ASP A 34 12.69 1.20 6.40
CA ASP A 34 14.11 1.16 6.73
C ASP A 34 14.95 0.95 5.47
N GLY A 35 15.92 1.84 5.24
CA GLY A 35 16.72 1.85 4.00
C GLY A 35 16.00 2.45 2.78
N VAL A 36 14.71 2.81 2.89
CA VAL A 36 13.93 3.43 1.81
C VAL A 36 13.57 4.87 2.16
N LEU A 37 12.70 5.08 3.17
CA LEU A 37 12.31 6.41 3.66
C LEU A 37 13.12 6.82 4.90
N ILE A 38 13.55 5.86 5.71
CA ILE A 38 14.41 6.05 6.88
C ILE A 38 15.81 5.57 6.49
N THR A 39 16.70 6.51 6.18
CA THR A 39 18.01 6.19 5.58
C THR A 39 19.17 6.38 6.55
N ASN A 40 18.91 6.43 7.86
CA ASN A 40 19.97 6.50 8.85
C ASN A 40 20.81 5.21 8.80
N PRO A 41 22.14 5.28 8.93
CA PRO A 41 22.95 4.08 9.06
C PRO A 41 22.50 3.24 10.25
N SER A 42 22.52 1.92 10.13
CA SER A 42 22.01 0.98 11.17
C SER A 42 22.68 1.11 12.53
N TRP A 43 23.92 1.61 12.57
CA TRP A 43 24.68 1.87 13.80
C TRP A 43 24.33 3.21 14.48
N LYS A 44 23.46 4.03 13.88
CA LYS A 44 23.08 5.35 14.37
C LYS A 44 21.59 5.39 14.68
N ALA A 45 21.24 5.97 15.82
CA ALA A 45 19.85 6.19 16.17
C ALA A 45 19.12 7.03 15.11
N ASP A 46 17.82 6.76 14.98
CA ASP A 46 16.94 7.55 14.12
C ASP A 46 16.94 9.01 14.57
N ARG A 47 16.88 9.92 13.59
CA ARG A 47 16.45 11.28 13.88
C ARG A 47 14.96 11.23 14.15
N ILE A 48 14.50 11.90 15.20
CA ILE A 48 13.09 11.89 15.59
C ILE A 48 12.47 13.22 15.16
N HIS A 49 11.32 13.15 14.49
CA HIS A 49 10.52 14.31 14.14
C HIS A 49 9.65 14.75 15.33
N SER A 50 9.00 15.90 15.22
CA SER A 50 8.15 16.48 16.27
C SER A 50 6.99 15.61 16.75
N ASP A 51 6.58 14.60 15.97
CA ASP A 51 5.51 13.66 16.34
C ASP A 51 6.03 12.41 17.07
N GLY A 52 7.32 12.39 17.44
CA GLY A 52 7.93 11.28 18.17
C GLY A 52 8.25 10.05 17.31
N TYR A 53 8.08 10.14 15.99
CA TYR A 53 8.47 9.07 15.06
C TYR A 53 9.72 9.44 14.26
N SER A 54 10.34 8.45 13.62
CA SER A 54 11.52 8.65 12.79
C SER A 54 11.28 9.71 11.71
N GLU A 55 12.28 10.57 11.50
CA GLU A 55 12.34 11.52 10.40
C GLU A 55 12.53 10.74 9.09
N PHE A 56 11.81 11.15 8.05
CA PHE A 56 12.00 10.57 6.72
C PHE A 56 12.99 11.41 5.94
N ASN A 57 13.81 10.75 5.12
CA ASN A 57 14.70 11.41 4.19
C ASN A 57 13.87 12.24 3.19
N LYS A 58 14.09 13.55 3.19
CA LYS A 58 13.33 14.51 2.36
C LYS A 58 13.41 14.18 0.87
N SER A 59 14.60 13.81 0.38
CA SER A 59 14.79 13.46 -1.03
C SER A 59 14.02 12.17 -1.40
N CYS A 60 14.00 11.18 -0.51
CA CYS A 60 13.21 9.97 -0.71
C CYS A 60 11.70 10.27 -0.74
N VAL A 61 11.22 11.15 0.15
CA VAL A 61 9.81 11.60 0.15
C VAL A 61 9.45 12.35 -1.13
N GLU A 62 10.31 13.26 -1.60
CA GLU A 62 10.10 13.99 -2.86
C GLU A 62 10.04 13.04 -4.06
N ASN A 63 10.95 12.06 -4.12
CA ASN A 63 10.96 11.04 -5.17
C ASN A 63 9.73 10.13 -5.11
N LEU A 64 9.29 9.71 -3.92
CA LEU A 64 8.06 8.95 -3.74
C LEU A 64 6.85 9.76 -4.23
N ASN A 65 6.73 11.01 -3.82
CA ASN A 65 5.65 11.89 -4.29
C ASN A 65 5.66 12.06 -5.81
N ARG A 66 6.83 12.15 -6.44
CA ARG A 66 6.96 12.19 -7.91
C ARG A 66 6.54 10.87 -8.57
N LEU A 67 6.92 9.73 -7.99
CA LEU A 67 6.46 8.42 -8.48
C LEU A 67 4.93 8.32 -8.43
N LEU A 68 4.34 8.77 -7.33
CA LEU A 68 2.89 8.76 -7.11
C LEU A 68 2.11 9.68 -8.07
N THR A 69 2.76 10.56 -8.84
CA THR A 69 2.08 11.31 -9.92
C THR A 69 2.01 10.57 -11.25
N LEU A 70 2.70 9.42 -11.39
CA LEU A 70 2.81 8.70 -12.67
C LEU A 70 1.66 7.72 -12.91
N ALA A 71 0.97 7.30 -11.86
CA ALA A 71 -0.19 6.42 -11.90
C ALA A 71 -0.90 6.44 -10.53
N GLU A 72 -2.11 5.89 -10.47
CA GLU A 72 -2.73 5.55 -9.19
C GLU A 72 -2.07 4.29 -8.60
N PHE A 73 -1.76 4.38 -7.31
CA PHE A 73 -1.16 3.30 -6.55
C PHE A 73 -1.92 3.05 -5.25
N ASP A 74 -2.11 1.77 -4.94
CA ASP A 74 -2.45 1.31 -3.61
C ASP A 74 -1.15 1.01 -2.86
N ILE A 75 -0.86 1.80 -1.83
CA ILE A 75 0.38 1.68 -1.06
C ILE A 75 0.16 0.72 0.10
N TRP A 76 0.96 -0.35 0.13
CA TRP A 76 0.96 -1.35 1.18
C TRP A 76 2.32 -1.37 1.87
N LEU A 77 2.35 -1.23 3.19
CA LEU A 77 3.60 -1.23 3.93
C LEU A 77 4.09 -2.64 4.22
N SER A 78 5.33 -2.89 3.81
CA SER A 78 6.11 -4.05 4.20
C SER A 78 7.31 -3.54 4.99
N SER A 79 7.15 -3.41 6.30
CA SER A 79 8.19 -2.98 7.23
C SER A 79 7.99 -3.67 8.56
N THR A 80 9.06 -3.97 9.29
CA THR A 80 8.95 -4.50 10.67
C THR A 80 8.34 -3.45 11.62
N ARG A 81 8.41 -2.16 11.28
CA ARG A 81 7.83 -1.07 12.07
C ARG A 81 6.30 -1.03 12.03
N ARG A 82 5.66 -1.83 11.16
CA ARG A 82 4.18 -1.89 11.06
C ARG A 82 3.48 -2.48 12.29
N THR A 83 4.22 -3.14 13.18
CA THR A 83 3.66 -3.85 14.34
C THR A 83 3.39 -2.94 15.54
N VAL A 84 3.93 -1.72 15.55
CA VAL A 84 3.88 -0.80 16.70
C VAL A 84 2.92 0.38 16.53
N LYS A 85 2.32 0.53 15.35
CA LYS A 85 1.43 1.65 15.00
C LYS A 85 0.30 1.16 14.10
N THR A 86 -0.87 1.75 14.29
CA THR A 86 -2.06 1.51 13.46
C THR A 86 -1.94 2.18 12.09
N LEU A 87 -2.81 1.77 11.15
CA LEU A 87 -2.89 2.35 9.81
C LEU A 87 -3.12 3.88 9.86
N ASN A 88 -4.02 4.32 10.74
CA ASN A 88 -4.34 5.74 10.92
C ASN A 88 -3.15 6.55 11.43
N GLU A 89 -2.39 5.99 12.37
CA GLU A 89 -1.18 6.63 12.88
C GLU A 89 -0.09 6.72 11.80
N PHE A 90 0.05 5.69 10.96
CA PHE A 90 0.98 5.74 9.83
C PHE A 90 0.56 6.75 8.76
N ASN A 91 -0.73 6.84 8.44
CA ASN A 91 -1.25 7.88 7.54
C ASN A 91 -1.00 9.29 8.09
N LEU A 92 -1.14 9.48 9.40
CA LEU A 92 -0.76 10.74 10.05
C LEU A 92 0.75 11.02 9.94
N ILE A 93 1.60 10.02 10.17
CA ILE A 93 3.07 10.14 9.98
C ILE A 93 3.38 10.52 8.53
N PHE A 94 2.78 9.83 7.54
CA PHE A 94 2.98 10.11 6.12
C PHE A 94 2.61 11.55 5.78
N LYS A 95 1.45 12.00 6.24
CA LYS A 95 0.98 13.38 6.07
C LYS A 95 1.93 14.39 6.72
N ASN A 96 2.39 14.13 7.95
CA ASN A 96 3.34 15.00 8.66
C ASN A 96 4.69 15.09 7.95
N ARG A 97 5.06 14.09 7.15
CA ARG A 97 6.27 14.11 6.31
C ARG A 97 6.02 14.64 4.90
N GLY A 98 4.78 15.01 4.56
CA GLY A 98 4.43 15.54 3.25
C GLY A 98 4.24 14.50 2.15
N ILE A 99 4.03 13.22 2.50
CA ILE A 99 3.61 12.20 1.53
C ILE A 99 2.13 12.40 1.19
N LYS A 100 1.81 12.47 -0.10
CA LYS A 100 0.49 12.94 -0.58
C LYS A 100 -0.59 11.87 -0.65
N LYS A 101 -0.22 10.59 -0.54
CA LYS A 101 -1.12 9.44 -0.67
C LYS A 101 -1.10 8.64 0.63
N ASP A 102 -2.28 8.29 1.10
CA ASP A 102 -2.45 7.41 2.25
C ASP A 102 -2.09 5.96 1.89
N ILE A 103 -1.59 5.24 2.88
CA ILE A 103 -1.42 3.79 2.80
C ILE A 103 -2.77 3.10 2.97
N VAL A 104 -2.96 2.05 2.17
CA VAL A 104 -4.19 1.23 2.11
C VAL A 104 -4.13 0.10 3.13
N GLY A 105 -2.93 -0.40 3.42
CA GLY A 105 -2.78 -1.53 4.34
C GLY A 105 -1.34 -1.88 4.70
N PHE A 106 -1.23 -2.94 5.48
CA PHE A 106 0.01 -3.58 5.88
C PHE A 106 0.09 -4.95 5.22
N LEU A 107 1.27 -5.39 4.80
CA LEU A 107 1.45 -6.81 4.52
C LEU A 107 1.19 -7.59 5.81
N PRO A 108 0.40 -8.67 5.76
CA PRO A 108 0.16 -9.50 6.94
C PRO A 108 1.47 -10.13 7.43
N GLU A 109 1.46 -10.61 8.67
CA GLU A 109 2.57 -11.40 9.19
C GLU A 109 2.40 -12.85 8.76
N TYR A 110 3.35 -13.36 7.99
CA TYR A 110 3.40 -14.76 7.59
C TYR A 110 4.39 -15.50 8.47
N ALA A 111 3.88 -16.36 9.37
CA ALA A 111 4.70 -17.14 10.30
C ALA A 111 5.67 -18.11 9.60
N ASP A 112 5.36 -18.50 8.36
CA ASP A 112 6.11 -19.43 7.53
C ASP A 112 7.11 -18.78 6.57
N CYS A 113 7.10 -17.44 6.44
CA CYS A 113 8.04 -16.72 5.58
C CYS A 113 9.35 -16.44 6.30
N ARG A 114 10.47 -16.85 5.70
CA ARG A 114 11.81 -16.72 6.30
C ARG A 114 12.44 -15.36 6.04
N ASN A 115 12.01 -14.69 5.00
CA ASN A 115 12.58 -13.43 4.55
C ASN A 115 11.53 -12.57 3.84
N ARG A 116 11.89 -11.30 3.65
CA ARG A 116 11.04 -10.28 3.01
C ARG A 116 10.63 -10.65 1.58
N LYS A 117 11.51 -11.35 0.84
CA LYS A 117 11.20 -11.79 -0.53
C LYS A 117 10.05 -12.80 -0.53
N GLU A 118 10.09 -13.80 0.35
CA GLU A 118 9.03 -14.79 0.51
C GLU A 118 7.70 -14.15 0.95
N GLU A 119 7.75 -13.22 1.90
CA GLU A 119 6.58 -12.44 2.37
C GLU A 119 5.89 -11.71 1.19
N ILE A 120 6.68 -10.99 0.39
CA ILE A 120 6.17 -10.24 -0.77
C ILE A 120 5.58 -11.18 -1.83
N LEU A 121 6.26 -12.29 -2.14
CA LEU A 121 5.79 -13.26 -3.14
C LEU A 121 4.47 -13.91 -2.70
N LYS A 122 4.35 -14.25 -1.41
CA LYS A 122 3.13 -14.82 -0.84
C LYS A 122 1.98 -13.82 -0.91
N PHE A 123 2.21 -12.58 -0.47
CA PHE A 123 1.21 -11.52 -0.55
C PHE A 123 0.73 -11.27 -1.98
N ILE A 124 1.64 -11.16 -2.95
CA ILE A 124 1.26 -10.95 -4.37
C ILE A 124 0.42 -12.13 -4.90
N THR A 125 0.72 -13.36 -4.47
CA THR A 125 -0.01 -14.56 -4.89
C THR A 125 -1.42 -14.57 -4.31
N GLU A 126 -1.58 -14.26 -3.03
CA GLU A 126 -2.86 -14.17 -2.34
C GLU A 126 -3.71 -12.99 -2.85
N PHE A 127 -3.10 -11.83 -3.03
CA PHE A 127 -3.75 -10.63 -3.56
C PHE A 127 -4.31 -10.86 -4.97
N LYS A 128 -3.54 -11.52 -5.85
CA LYS A 128 -4.02 -11.89 -7.19
C LYS A 128 -5.14 -12.91 -7.15
N ALA A 129 -5.13 -13.85 -6.20
CA ALA A 129 -6.20 -14.83 -6.07
C ALA A 129 -7.53 -14.15 -5.70
N SER A 130 -7.50 -13.14 -4.83
CA SER A 130 -8.69 -12.37 -4.44
C SER A 130 -9.28 -11.49 -5.55
N ASP A 131 -8.57 -11.28 -6.66
CA ASP A 131 -9.11 -10.57 -7.84
C ASP A 131 -10.02 -11.47 -8.71
N PHE A 132 -10.06 -12.78 -8.47
CA PHE A 132 -10.84 -13.76 -9.24
C PHE A 132 -12.03 -14.38 -8.49
N ASP A 133 -12.24 -14.03 -7.22
CA ASP A 133 -13.37 -14.45 -6.38
C ASP A 133 -14.43 -13.34 -6.25
#